data_AF-A0A0F8WX68-F1
#
_entry.id   AF-A0A0F8WX68-F1
#
_cell.length_a   1.000
_cell.length_b   1.000
_cell.length_c   1.000
_cell.angle_alpha   90.00
_cell.angle_beta   90.00
_cell.angle_gamma   90.00
#
_symmetry.space_group_name_H-M   'P 1'
#
loop_
_entity.id
_entity.type
_entity.pdbx_description
1 polymer ?
#
loop_
_entity_poly.entity_id
_entity_poly.type
_entity_poly.pdbx_seq_one_letter_code
_entity_poly.pdbx_strand_id
1 'polypeptide(L)'
;MSFKIAVIVDAQVDFMDPNGALFVPGADEVVPILDEYLSSLTLENGYMGVVFTADTHDEKTYPDSEEAKAFPPHCYQGTDGFAFAVKPQNVPSETQKFILNKGVFDMWEDPDVKIRPYRVTGELVAY
;
A
#
# COMPACT_ATOMS: atom_id res chain seq x y z
N MET A 1 -16.38 14.23 19.33
CA MET A 1 -15.91 14.13 17.94
C MET A 1 -15.25 12.78 17.79
N SER A 2 -15.54 12.05 16.71
CA SER A 2 -14.86 10.79 16.37
C SER A 2 -13.87 11.08 15.26
N PHE A 3 -12.62 10.66 15.45
CA PHE A 3 -11.60 10.73 14.42
C PHE A 3 -11.52 9.39 13.70
N LYS A 4 -11.26 9.44 12.41
CA LYS A 4 -11.13 8.28 11.54
C LYS A 4 -9.70 8.18 11.02
N ILE A 5 -9.27 6.95 10.82
CA ILE A 5 -8.10 6.59 10.03
C ILE A 5 -8.61 5.76 8.85
N ALA A 6 -8.24 6.14 7.64
CA ALA A 6 -8.43 5.30 6.47
C ALA A 6 -7.22 4.35 6.35
N VAL A 7 -7.46 3.08 6.08
CA VAL A 7 -6.41 2.11 5.75
C VAL A 7 -6.57 1.73 4.29
N ILE A 8 -5.54 1.98 3.49
CA ILE A 8 -5.49 1.65 2.06
C ILE A 8 -4.61 0.41 1.95
N VAL A 9 -5.24 -0.72 1.69
CA VAL A 9 -4.58 -2.02 1.76
C VAL A 9 -4.02 -2.39 0.39
N ASP A 10 -2.70 -2.54 0.32
CA ASP A 10 -1.96 -3.19 -0.76
C ASP A 10 -2.37 -2.71 -2.16
N ALA A 11 -2.60 -1.41 -2.32
CA ALA A 11 -2.95 -0.78 -3.60
C ALA A 11 -1.71 -0.59 -4.50
N GLN A 12 -0.90 -1.65 -4.64
CA GLN A 12 0.35 -1.68 -5.39
C GLN A 12 0.13 -2.10 -6.85
N VAL A 13 1.06 -1.72 -7.73
CA VAL A 13 0.99 -1.99 -9.17
C VAL A 13 0.82 -3.48 -9.45
N ASP A 14 1.52 -4.35 -8.73
CA ASP A 14 1.43 -5.80 -8.94
C ASP A 14 0.03 -6.37 -8.72
N PHE A 15 -0.79 -5.76 -7.86
CA PHE A 15 -2.16 -6.18 -7.60
C PHE A 15 -3.18 -5.44 -8.47
N MET A 16 -2.88 -4.20 -8.87
CA MET A 16 -3.86 -3.28 -9.46
C MET A 16 -3.73 -3.11 -10.97
N ASP A 17 -2.55 -3.29 -11.56
CA ASP A 17 -2.34 -3.16 -13.01
C ASP A 17 -2.58 -4.52 -13.71
N PRO A 18 -3.27 -4.57 -14.88
CA PRO A 18 -3.46 -5.82 -15.63
C PRO A 18 -2.16 -6.52 -16.06
N ASN A 19 -1.04 -5.81 -16.06
CA ASN A 19 0.30 -6.33 -16.34
C ASN A 19 1.12 -6.58 -15.04
N GLY A 20 0.54 -6.32 -13.87
CA GLY A 20 1.13 -6.61 -12.57
C GLY A 20 1.34 -8.11 -12.35
N ALA A 21 2.34 -8.46 -11.53
CA ALA A 21 2.74 -9.85 -11.32
C ALA A 21 1.64 -10.72 -10.66
N LEU A 22 0.72 -10.10 -9.91
CA LEU A 22 -0.37 -10.77 -9.22
C LEU A 22 -1.68 -9.97 -9.35
N PHE A 23 -2.03 -9.61 -10.57
CA PHE A 23 -3.20 -8.79 -10.86
C PHE A 23 -4.50 -9.38 -10.29
N VAL A 24 -5.26 -8.53 -9.59
CA VAL A 24 -6.61 -8.84 -9.12
C VAL A 24 -7.63 -8.35 -10.16
N PRO A 25 -8.43 -9.23 -10.78
CA PRO A 25 -9.37 -8.83 -11.82
C PRO A 25 -10.31 -7.69 -11.40
N GLY A 26 -10.31 -6.60 -12.18
CA GLY A 26 -11.12 -5.40 -11.95
C GLY A 26 -10.49 -4.37 -11.01
N ALA A 27 -9.30 -4.62 -10.47
CA ALA A 27 -8.62 -3.68 -9.59
C ALA A 27 -8.17 -2.40 -10.32
N ASP A 28 -7.89 -2.48 -11.61
CA ASP A 28 -7.52 -1.34 -12.46
C ASP A 28 -8.66 -0.31 -12.55
N GLU A 29 -9.91 -0.77 -12.59
CA GLU A 29 -11.10 0.08 -12.56
C GLU A 29 -11.29 0.78 -11.21
N VAL A 30 -10.72 0.23 -10.14
CA VAL A 30 -10.81 0.76 -8.76
C VAL A 30 -9.78 1.86 -8.51
N VAL A 31 -8.64 1.86 -9.20
CA VAL A 31 -7.58 2.88 -9.06
C VAL A 31 -8.12 4.32 -9.14
N PRO A 32 -8.87 4.75 -10.18
CA PRO A 32 -9.39 6.11 -10.25
C PRO A 32 -10.40 6.44 -9.15
N ILE A 33 -11.18 5.45 -8.68
CA ILE A 33 -12.15 5.61 -7.59
C ILE A 33 -11.41 5.84 -6.27
N LEU A 34 -10.35 5.07 -6.01
CA LEU A 34 -9.49 5.26 -4.84
C LEU A 34 -8.80 6.63 -4.88
N ASP A 35 -8.31 7.08 -6.04
CA ASP A 35 -7.70 8.41 -6.18
C ASP A 35 -8.67 9.56 -5.82
N GLU A 36 -9.94 9.43 -6.22
CA GLU A 36 -11.01 10.37 -5.82
C GLU A 36 -11.30 10.26 -4.31
N TYR A 37 -11.42 9.04 -3.80
CA TYR A 37 -11.65 8.80 -2.37
C TYR A 37 -10.54 9.41 -1.51
N LEU A 38 -9.26 9.24 -1.89
CA LEU A 38 -8.11 9.83 -1.20
C LEU A 38 -8.22 11.36 -1.10
N SER A 39 -8.71 12.00 -2.16
CA SER A 39 -8.92 13.46 -2.20
C SER A 39 -10.01 13.93 -1.22
N SER A 40 -10.93 13.04 -0.83
CA SER A 40 -12.02 13.35 0.12
C SER A 40 -11.61 13.20 1.60
N LEU A 41 -10.41 12.70 1.90
CA LEU A 41 -9.96 12.39 3.26
C LEU A 41 -9.47 13.63 3.99
N THR A 42 -10.37 14.56 4.28
CA THR A 42 -10.09 15.83 4.98
C THR A 42 -10.37 15.73 6.48
N LEU A 43 -9.81 16.67 7.26
CA LEU A 43 -10.16 16.84 8.67
C LEU A 43 -11.64 17.20 8.87
N GLU A 44 -12.25 17.95 7.93
CA GLU A 44 -13.68 18.28 7.93
C GLU A 44 -14.55 17.01 7.87
N ASN A 45 -14.13 16.03 7.06
CA ASN A 45 -14.78 14.71 6.97
C ASN A 45 -14.41 13.75 8.13
N GLY A 46 -13.60 14.23 9.08
CA GLY A 46 -13.19 13.54 10.30
C GLY A 46 -11.97 12.63 10.13
N TYR A 47 -11.28 12.66 8.99
CA TYR A 47 -10.09 11.85 8.76
C TYR A 47 -8.84 12.56 9.27
N MET A 48 -8.23 12.03 10.33
CA MET A 48 -6.99 12.58 10.88
C MET A 48 -5.74 11.98 10.26
N GLY A 49 -5.89 10.83 9.58
CA GLY A 49 -4.79 10.19 8.89
C GLY A 49 -5.20 9.07 7.95
N VAL A 50 -4.24 8.67 7.13
CA VAL A 50 -4.32 7.59 6.17
C VAL A 50 -3.09 6.70 6.36
N VAL A 51 -3.30 5.39 6.50
CA VAL A 51 -2.24 4.39 6.53
C VAL A 51 -2.29 3.62 5.21
N PHE A 52 -1.22 3.72 4.43
CA PHE A 52 -1.02 2.85 3.28
C PHE A 52 -0.27 1.60 3.75
N THR A 53 -0.84 0.41 3.56
CA THR A 53 -0.08 -0.83 3.70
C THR A 53 0.53 -1.19 2.36
N ALA A 54 1.74 -1.72 2.40
CA ALA A 54 2.41 -2.28 1.25
C ALA A 54 2.87 -3.69 1.60
N ASP A 55 2.44 -4.63 0.80
CA ASP A 55 3.03 -5.94 0.78
C ASP A 55 4.46 -5.84 0.26
N THR A 56 5.37 -6.51 0.93
CA THR A 56 6.78 -6.19 0.90
C THR A 56 7.58 -7.48 0.97
N HIS A 57 8.06 -7.91 -0.18
CA HIS A 57 8.80 -9.16 -0.31
C HIS A 57 10.23 -8.91 -0.79
N ASP A 58 11.15 -9.75 -0.34
CA ASP A 58 12.54 -9.78 -0.79
C ASP A 58 12.73 -10.98 -1.72
N GLU A 59 13.34 -10.75 -2.88
CA GLU A 59 13.53 -11.77 -3.92
C GLU A 59 14.29 -13.01 -3.43
N LYS A 60 15.16 -12.87 -2.42
CA LYS A 60 15.97 -13.98 -1.91
C LYS A 60 15.24 -14.81 -0.87
N THR A 61 14.34 -14.20 -0.10
CA THR A 61 13.66 -14.87 1.01
C THR A 61 12.22 -15.30 0.69
N TYR A 62 11.53 -14.58 -0.20
CA TYR A 62 10.16 -14.90 -0.60
C TYR A 62 9.99 -16.31 -1.18
N PRO A 63 10.88 -16.82 -2.06
CA PRO A 63 10.72 -18.17 -2.63
C PRO A 63 10.68 -19.30 -1.60
N ASP A 64 11.24 -19.09 -0.41
CA ASP A 64 11.24 -20.06 0.70
C ASP A 64 10.05 -19.91 1.65
N SER A 65 9.17 -18.93 1.42
CA SER A 65 8.01 -18.65 2.27
C SER A 65 6.87 -19.65 2.03
N GLU A 66 5.97 -19.78 3.02
CA GLU A 66 4.74 -20.55 2.85
C GLU A 66 3.81 -19.93 1.79
N GLU A 67 3.85 -18.60 1.65
CA GLU A 67 3.05 -17.86 0.71
C GLU A 67 3.40 -18.14 -0.76
N ALA A 68 4.70 -18.29 -1.06
CA ALA A 68 5.18 -18.59 -2.40
C ALA A 68 4.69 -19.96 -2.94
N LYS A 69 4.09 -20.80 -2.09
CA LYS A 69 3.42 -22.04 -2.52
C LYS A 69 2.07 -21.77 -3.20
N ALA A 70 1.44 -20.64 -2.89
CA ALA A 70 0.10 -20.28 -3.37
C ALA A 70 0.13 -19.16 -4.42
N PHE A 71 1.13 -18.27 -4.36
CA PHE A 71 1.18 -17.06 -5.17
C PHE A 71 2.51 -16.95 -5.94
N PRO A 72 2.49 -16.34 -7.14
CA PRO A 72 3.72 -16.03 -7.86
C PRO A 72 4.54 -14.98 -7.12
N PRO A 73 5.85 -14.85 -7.43
CA PRO A 73 6.65 -13.68 -7.06
C PRO A 73 5.92 -12.36 -7.36
N HIS A 74 5.83 -11.48 -6.36
CA HIS A 74 5.16 -10.18 -6.46
C HIS A 74 5.67 -9.22 -5.39
N CYS A 75 5.37 -7.93 -5.54
CA CYS A 75 5.67 -6.87 -4.58
C CYS A 75 7.12 -6.89 -4.06
N TYR A 76 8.05 -7.23 -4.96
CA TYR A 76 9.47 -7.23 -4.64
C TYR A 76 9.98 -5.81 -4.48
N GLN A 77 10.62 -5.55 -3.34
CA GLN A 77 11.18 -4.23 -3.04
C GLN A 77 12.09 -3.74 -4.18
N GLY A 78 11.89 -2.47 -4.58
CA GLY A 78 12.68 -1.84 -5.64
C GLY A 78 12.24 -2.17 -7.07
N THR A 79 11.22 -3.00 -7.26
CA THR A 79 10.59 -3.22 -8.57
C THR A 79 9.47 -2.21 -8.83
N ASP A 80 9.09 -2.02 -10.10
CA ASP A 80 7.95 -1.18 -10.47
C ASP A 80 6.62 -1.71 -9.90
N GLY A 81 6.49 -3.05 -9.80
CA GLY A 81 5.33 -3.73 -9.24
C GLY A 81 5.05 -3.40 -7.77
N PHE A 82 6.11 -3.08 -7.01
CA PHE A 82 6.00 -2.69 -5.61
C PHE A 82 5.46 -1.27 -5.39
N ALA A 83 5.52 -0.40 -6.39
CA ALA A 83 5.01 0.97 -6.28
C ALA A 83 3.50 1.01 -6.04
N PHE A 84 2.98 2.07 -5.42
CA PHE A 84 1.53 2.28 -5.34
C PHE A 84 0.95 2.61 -6.72
N ALA A 85 -0.14 1.95 -7.08
CA ALA A 85 -0.92 2.26 -8.28
C ALA A 85 -1.79 3.52 -8.10
N VAL A 86 -2.20 3.78 -6.85
CA VAL A 86 -2.90 5.02 -6.45
C VAL A 86 -1.92 6.16 -6.19
N LYS A 87 -2.43 7.38 -6.04
CA LYS A 87 -1.65 8.60 -5.77
C LYS A 87 -1.80 9.05 -4.31
N PRO A 88 -0.91 8.64 -3.37
CA PRO A 88 -0.89 9.16 -2.01
C PRO A 88 -0.81 10.70 -1.91
N GLN A 89 -0.36 11.37 -2.97
CA GLN A 89 -0.32 12.82 -3.07
C GLN A 89 -1.70 13.46 -3.11
N ASN A 90 -2.74 12.72 -3.50
CA ASN A 90 -4.12 13.19 -3.50
C ASN A 90 -4.68 13.39 -2.09
N VAL A 91 -4.13 12.72 -1.07
CA VAL A 91 -4.54 12.94 0.33
C VAL A 91 -4.22 14.40 0.72
N PRO A 92 -5.23 15.17 1.17
CA PRO A 92 -5.07 16.55 1.60
C PRO A 92 -3.93 16.75 2.61
N SER A 93 -3.25 17.90 2.54
CA SER A 93 -2.02 18.15 3.31
C SER A 93 -2.26 18.28 4.81
N GLU A 94 -3.49 18.61 5.22
CA GLU A 94 -3.93 18.63 6.62
C GLU A 94 -4.12 17.22 7.21
N THR A 95 -4.21 16.19 6.37
CA THR A 95 -4.41 14.80 6.78
C THR A 95 -3.07 14.06 6.80
N GLN A 96 -2.73 13.46 7.94
CA GLN A 96 -1.44 12.79 8.09
C GLN A 96 -1.38 11.51 7.26
N LYS A 97 -0.22 11.23 6.65
CA LYS A 97 0.01 10.02 5.87
C LYS A 97 1.04 9.14 6.54
N PHE A 98 0.77 7.85 6.55
CA PHE A 98 1.64 6.82 7.10
C PHE A 98 1.79 5.65 6.14
N ILE A 99 2.88 4.90 6.30
CA ILE A 99 3.12 3.65 5.61
C ILE A 99 3.40 2.52 6.60
N LEU A 100 2.92 1.33 6.27
CA LEU A 100 3.21 0.07 6.94
C LEU A 100 3.67 -0.92 5.88
N ASN A 101 4.91 -1.40 6.00
CA ASN A 101 5.42 -2.49 5.17
C ASN A 101 5.23 -3.81 5.92
N LYS A 102 4.69 -4.82 5.25
CA LYS A 102 4.46 -6.16 5.79
C LYS A 102 4.92 -7.21 4.77
N GLY A 103 5.33 -8.38 5.23
CA GLY A 103 5.68 -9.53 4.37
C GLY A 103 4.73 -10.71 4.56
N VAL A 104 3.53 -10.45 5.07
CA VAL A 104 2.49 -11.43 5.40
C VAL A 104 1.12 -10.82 5.09
N PHE A 105 0.08 -11.65 4.95
CA PHE A 105 -1.28 -11.21 4.63
C PHE A 105 -1.86 -10.26 5.68
N ASP A 106 -1.87 -10.67 6.95
CA ASP A 106 -2.45 -9.87 8.03
C ASP A 106 -1.42 -8.82 8.50
N MET A 107 -1.75 -7.54 8.35
CA MET A 107 -0.89 -6.43 8.76
C MET A 107 -0.57 -6.41 10.28
N TRP A 108 -1.23 -7.24 11.10
CA TRP A 108 -0.98 -7.36 12.54
C TRP A 108 -0.30 -8.66 12.95
N GLU A 109 -0.04 -9.59 12.02
CA GLU A 109 0.59 -10.87 12.34
C GLU A 109 2.03 -10.70 12.81
N ASP A 110 2.76 -9.75 12.23
CA ASP A 110 4.11 -9.39 12.68
C ASP A 110 4.05 -8.49 13.94
N PRO A 111 4.47 -8.98 15.12
CA PRO A 111 4.46 -8.17 16.35
C PRO A 111 5.45 -6.99 16.29
N ASP A 112 6.42 -7.04 15.39
CA ASP A 112 7.42 -6.01 15.18
C ASP A 112 7.08 -5.04 14.05
N VAL A 113 5.90 -5.18 13.42
CA VAL A 113 5.44 -4.27 12.36
C VAL A 113 5.49 -2.81 12.81
N LYS A 114 5.90 -1.91 11.91
CA LYS A 114 6.07 -0.49 12.21
C LYS A 114 5.25 0.37 11.24
N ILE A 115 4.45 1.26 11.82
CA ILE A 115 3.82 2.37 11.10
C ILE A 115 4.77 3.57 11.13
N ARG A 116 5.07 4.14 9.96
CA ARG A 116 6.02 5.25 9.80
C ARG A 116 5.37 6.40 9.04
N PRO A 117 5.77 7.66 9.22
CA PRO A 117 5.31 8.75 8.38
C PRO A 117 5.62 8.47 6.90
N TYR A 118 4.62 8.62 6.02
CA TYR A 118 4.84 8.51 4.59
C TYR A 118 5.60 9.75 4.11
N ARG A 119 6.83 9.55 3.63
CA ARG A 119 7.69 10.64 3.11
C ARG A 119 7.93 10.40 1.63
N VAL A 120 7.62 11.40 0.81
CA VAL A 120 8.07 11.44 -0.58
C VAL A 120 9.51 11.96 -0.57
N THR A 121 10.47 11.08 -0.31
CA THR A 121 11.85 11.34 -0.73
C THR A 121 11.95 10.95 -2.20
N GLY A 122 12.66 11.71 -3.03
CA GLY A 122 12.76 11.51 -4.49
C GLY A 122 13.47 10.22 -4.94
N GLU A 123 13.54 9.23 -4.06
CA GLU A 123 13.99 7.87 -4.33
C GLU A 123 12.77 6.99 -4.06
N LEU A 124 12.46 6.11 -5.02
CA LEU A 124 11.55 4.97 -4.84
C LEU A 124 11.62 4.52 -3.38
N VAL A 125 10.47 4.37 -2.73
CA VAL A 125 10.38 3.96 -1.32
C VAL A 125 10.87 2.52 -1.21
N ALA A 126 12.16 2.29 -1.41
CA ALA A 126 12.86 1.05 -1.22
C ALA A 126 13.45 1.12 0.19
N TYR A 127 12.92 0.29 1.08
CA TYR A 127 13.51 -0.02 2.37
C TYR A 127 13.65 -1.51 2.50
#